data_AF-A0A954V2X6-F1
#
_entry.id   AF-A0A954V2X6-F1
#
_cell.length_a   1.000
_cell.length_b   1.000
_cell.length_c   1.000
_cell.angle_alpha   90.00
_cell.angle_beta   90.00
_cell.angle_gamma   90.00
#
_symmetry.space_group_name_H-M   'P 1'
#
loop_
_entity.id
_entity.type
_entity.pdbx_description
1 polymer ?
#
loop_
_entity_poly.entity_id
_entity_poly.type
_entity_poly.pdbx_seq_one_letter_code
_entity_poly.pdbx_strand_id
1 'polypeptide(L)'
;ALPIYLAACRQTGLTAVPLAAPGHVCVLLSVGGEDFVIELTQPAWQPIAYRPPHKDLRRISDQSLLGRVYYNLGIEHATHANWEAAQTAAELACLLDPDDLRARDNLLAILNNRHTDMLQEDRARAAEQRLQATKSRLPGLGWPQRGEKLLNEFDTAKHPE
;
A
#
# COMPACT_ATOMS: atom_id res chain seq x y z
N ALA A 1 13.57 -2.98 9.20
CA ALA A 1 14.96 -3.21 8.74
C ALA A 1 15.41 -2.20 7.69
N LEU A 2 14.64 -2.00 6.60
CA LEU A 2 15.08 -1.19 5.46
C LEU A 2 15.41 0.30 5.75
N PRO A 3 14.60 1.08 6.49
CA PRO A 3 14.97 2.47 6.81
C PRO A 3 16.30 2.59 7.57
N ILE A 4 16.57 1.66 8.47
CA ILE A 4 17.82 1.61 9.26
C ILE A 4 19.01 1.33 8.34
N TYR A 5 18.87 0.39 7.41
CA TYR A 5 19.92 0.07 6.44
C TYR A 5 20.25 1.26 5.53
N LEU A 6 19.23 1.94 4.99
CA LEU A 6 19.43 3.15 4.18
C LEU A 6 20.13 4.25 4.97
N ALA A 7 19.75 4.47 6.22
CA ALA A 7 20.41 5.43 7.09
C ALA A 7 21.88 5.07 7.33
N ALA A 8 22.19 3.79 7.57
CA ALA A 8 23.56 3.32 7.75
C ALA A 8 24.41 3.52 6.48
N CYS A 9 23.89 3.18 5.28
CA CYS A 9 24.58 3.44 4.02
C CYS A 9 24.89 4.92 3.83
N ARG A 10 23.91 5.80 4.10
CA ARG A 10 24.10 7.25 3.97
C ARG A 10 25.16 7.77 4.93
N GLN A 11 25.18 7.29 6.17
CA GLN A 11 26.18 7.68 7.17
C GLN A 11 27.61 7.25 6.80
N THR A 12 27.78 6.17 6.02
CA THR A 12 29.09 5.68 5.56
C THR A 12 29.49 6.22 4.19
N GLY A 13 28.70 7.13 3.60
CA GLY A 13 28.96 7.69 2.27
C GLY A 13 28.64 6.74 1.11
N LEU A 14 27.95 5.63 1.37
CA LEU A 14 27.48 4.73 0.33
C LEU A 14 26.25 5.29 -0.37
N THR A 15 26.19 5.13 -1.70
CA THR A 15 25.01 5.51 -2.48
C THR A 15 24.00 4.38 -2.44
N ALA A 16 22.86 4.63 -1.78
CA ALA A 16 21.78 3.66 -1.62
C ALA A 16 20.43 4.29 -1.98
N VAL A 17 19.69 3.64 -2.88
CA VAL A 17 18.38 4.09 -3.37
C VAL A 17 17.33 3.03 -3.07
N PRO A 18 16.24 3.35 -2.34
CA PRO A 18 15.16 2.39 -2.15
C PRO A 18 14.41 2.15 -3.47
N LEU A 19 14.08 0.89 -3.69
CA LEU A 19 13.29 0.42 -4.83
C LEU A 19 12.03 -0.27 -4.33
N ALA A 20 10.89 0.05 -4.91
CA ALA A 20 9.67 -0.75 -4.76
C ALA A 20 9.63 -1.80 -5.86
N ALA A 21 9.22 -3.01 -5.48
CA ALA A 21 8.82 -4.05 -6.40
C ALA A 21 7.44 -4.60 -5.96
N PRO A 22 6.76 -5.34 -6.84
CA PRO A 22 5.56 -6.08 -6.51
C PRO A 22 5.59 -6.91 -5.20
N GLY A 23 5.16 -6.34 -4.07
CA GLY A 23 5.17 -7.08 -2.78
C GLY A 23 6.49 -6.99 -2.01
N HIS A 24 7.52 -6.34 -2.57
CA HIS A 24 8.86 -6.30 -1.99
C HIS A 24 9.41 -4.87 -1.94
N VAL A 25 10.40 -4.65 -1.08
CA VAL A 25 11.20 -3.43 -1.10
C VAL A 25 12.66 -3.79 -1.05
N CYS A 26 13.42 -3.20 -1.96
CA CYS A 26 14.84 -3.46 -2.14
C CYS A 26 15.66 -2.18 -1.99
N VAL A 27 16.97 -2.33 -1.96
CA VAL A 27 17.94 -1.23 -2.06
C VAL A 27 18.79 -1.46 -3.29
N LEU A 28 18.90 -0.45 -4.15
CA LEU A 28 19.99 -0.34 -5.10
C LEU A 28 21.18 0.30 -4.39
N LEU A 29 22.22 -0.48 -4.15
CA LEU A 29 23.46 -0.04 -3.55
C LEU A 29 24.54 0.05 -4.62
N SER A 30 25.20 1.21 -4.74
CA SER A 30 26.31 1.41 -5.67
C SER A 30 27.64 1.45 -4.93
N VAL A 31 28.56 0.55 -5.28
CA VAL A 31 29.90 0.43 -4.67
C VAL A 31 30.95 0.28 -5.77
N GLY A 32 31.93 1.19 -5.84
CA GLY A 32 33.02 1.08 -6.81
C GLY A 32 32.58 1.14 -8.28
N GLY A 33 31.40 1.71 -8.58
CA GLY A 33 30.81 1.74 -9.91
C GLY A 33 29.96 0.51 -10.27
N GLU A 34 29.83 -0.46 -9.35
CA GLU A 34 28.95 -1.61 -9.49
C GLU A 34 27.65 -1.42 -8.71
N ASP A 35 26.55 -1.92 -9.26
CA ASP A 35 25.21 -1.82 -8.70
C ASP A 35 24.72 -3.17 -8.17
N PHE A 36 24.26 -3.18 -6.92
CA PHE A 36 23.71 -4.34 -6.24
C PHE A 36 22.27 -4.08 -5.84
N VAL A 37 21.36 -5.00 -6.18
CA VAL A 37 19.97 -4.96 -5.68
C VAL A 37 19.85 -5.90 -4.49
N ILE A 38 19.54 -5.35 -3.32
CA ILE A 38 19.51 -6.07 -2.05
C ILE A 38 18.08 -6.06 -1.50
N GLU A 39 17.48 -7.23 -1.31
CA GLU A 39 16.21 -7.38 -0.60
C GLU A 39 16.47 -7.75 0.86
N LEU A 40 16.21 -6.83 1.78
CA LEU A 40 16.53 -6.99 3.20
C LEU A 40 15.54 -7.87 3.98
N THR A 41 14.46 -8.30 3.33
CA THR A 41 13.42 -9.16 3.92
C THR A 41 13.65 -10.65 3.66
N GLN A 42 14.65 -11.02 2.84
CA GLN A 42 14.93 -12.43 2.59
C GLN A 42 15.61 -13.08 3.79
N PRO A 43 15.07 -14.22 4.29
CA PRO A 43 15.74 -14.99 5.34
C PRO A 43 17.11 -15.47 4.84
N ALA A 44 18.10 -15.41 5.73
CA ALA A 44 19.48 -15.87 5.55
C ALA A 44 20.44 -14.99 4.74
N TRP A 45 20.07 -13.74 4.37
CA TRP A 45 20.98 -12.82 3.64
C TRP A 45 21.70 -13.51 2.48
N GLN A 46 21.04 -14.50 1.85
CA GLN A 46 21.71 -15.19 0.76
C GLN A 46 22.05 -14.10 -0.25
N PRO A 47 23.33 -13.96 -0.64
CA PRO A 47 23.69 -13.15 -1.79
C PRO A 47 23.22 -13.94 -3.01
N ILE A 48 21.91 -14.14 -3.11
CA ILE A 48 21.30 -14.29 -4.40
C ILE A 48 21.69 -12.96 -5.02
N ALA A 49 22.51 -13.03 -6.06
CA ALA A 49 22.40 -12.09 -7.16
C ALA A 49 20.95 -12.24 -7.68
N TYR A 50 19.98 -11.79 -6.86
CA TYR A 50 18.60 -11.68 -7.21
C TYR A 50 18.65 -10.51 -8.17
N ARG A 51 18.89 -10.86 -9.43
CA ARG A 51 18.46 -10.08 -10.56
C ARG A 51 17.00 -10.44 -10.69
N PRO A 52 16.06 -9.81 -9.95
CA PRO A 52 14.68 -9.89 -10.39
C PRO A 52 14.70 -9.45 -11.85
N PRO A 53 13.82 -9.96 -12.73
CA PRO A 53 13.59 -9.27 -13.98
C PRO A 53 13.29 -7.81 -13.61
N HIS A 54 14.23 -6.90 -13.90
CA HIS A 54 14.28 -5.49 -13.47
C HIS A 54 13.06 -4.66 -13.93
N LYS A 55 12.09 -5.30 -14.57
CA LYS A 55 11.04 -4.69 -15.37
C LYS A 55 10.10 -3.84 -14.53
N ASP A 56 9.92 -4.19 -13.24
CA ASP A 56 8.95 -3.52 -12.36
C ASP A 56 9.59 -2.82 -11.14
N LEU A 57 10.91 -2.62 -11.15
CA LEU A 57 11.59 -1.89 -10.08
C LEU A 57 11.35 -0.38 -10.25
N ARG A 58 10.64 0.22 -9.30
CA ARG A 58 10.42 1.67 -9.24
C ARG A 58 11.30 2.28 -8.17
N ARG A 59 12.08 3.31 -8.52
CA ARG A 59 12.75 4.15 -7.51
C ARG A 59 11.68 4.87 -6.69
N ILE A 60 11.81 4.80 -5.37
CA ILE A 60 10.86 5.43 -4.45
C ILE A 60 11.57 6.44 -3.56
N SER A 61 10.81 7.40 -3.03
CA SER A 61 11.32 8.34 -2.03
C SER A 61 11.29 7.73 -0.62
N ASP A 62 11.91 8.37 0.37
CA ASP A 62 11.78 7.99 1.78
C ASP A 62 10.32 8.08 2.26
N GLN A 63 9.57 9.05 1.74
CA GLN A 63 8.14 9.21 2.00
C GLN A 63 7.35 8.02 1.43
N SER A 64 7.61 7.64 0.18
CA SER A 64 6.98 6.50 -0.47
C SER A 64 7.34 5.17 0.22
N LEU A 65 8.58 5.06 0.71
CA LEU A 65 9.02 3.94 1.54
C LEU A 65 8.21 3.85 2.85
N LEU A 66 7.94 4.97 3.50
CA LEU A 66 7.04 5.02 4.65
C LEU A 66 5.62 4.60 4.27
N GLY A 67 5.14 5.02 3.08
CA GLY A 67 3.87 4.57 2.51
C GLY A 67 3.77 3.04 2.44
N ARG A 68 4.88 2.36 2.12
CA ARG A 68 4.93 0.90 2.08
C ARG A 68 4.83 0.23 3.45
N VAL A 69 5.33 0.88 4.50
CA VAL A 69 5.12 0.41 5.89
C VAL A 69 3.63 0.46 6.23
N TYR A 70 2.96 1.58 5.92
CA TYR A 70 1.53 1.73 6.14
C TYR A 70 0.68 0.80 5.28
N TYR A 71 1.12 0.49 4.06
CA TYR A 71 0.49 -0.53 3.22
C TYR A 71 0.40 -1.88 3.94
N ASN A 72 1.53 -2.36 4.48
CA ASN A 72 1.57 -3.63 5.21
C ASN A 72 0.77 -3.57 6.52
N LEU A 73 0.85 -2.46 7.25
CA LEU A 73 0.03 -2.25 8.47
C LEU A 73 -1.47 -2.29 8.17
N GLY A 74 -1.90 -1.74 7.03
CA GLY A 74 -3.30 -1.81 6.59
C GLY A 74 -3.77 -3.25 6.41
N ILE A 75 -2.95 -4.09 5.76
CA ILE A 75 -3.23 -5.53 5.59
C ILE A 75 -3.29 -6.25 6.94
N GLU A 76 -2.32 -5.98 7.81
CA GLU A 76 -2.24 -6.61 9.14
C GLU A 76 -3.48 -6.29 9.99
N HIS A 77 -3.88 -5.03 10.04
CA HIS A 77 -5.10 -4.62 10.74
C HIS A 77 -6.36 -5.23 10.11
N ALA A 78 -6.44 -5.27 8.77
CA ALA A 78 -7.58 -5.85 8.06
C ALA A 78 -7.73 -7.35 8.33
N THR A 79 -6.61 -8.08 8.45
CA THR A 79 -6.58 -9.51 8.79
C THR A 79 -7.21 -9.79 10.15
N HIS A 80 -7.15 -8.81 11.06
CA HIS A 80 -7.72 -8.87 12.40
C HIS A 80 -9.06 -8.11 12.53
N ALA A 81 -9.71 -7.78 11.40
CA ALA A 81 -10.96 -7.00 11.36
C ALA A 81 -10.89 -5.64 12.09
N ASN A 82 -9.69 -5.10 12.31
CA ASN A 82 -9.48 -3.78 12.91
C ASN A 82 -9.71 -2.70 11.84
N TRP A 83 -10.93 -2.60 11.31
CA TRP A 83 -11.23 -1.87 10.08
C TRP A 83 -10.89 -0.38 10.11
N GLU A 84 -11.03 0.27 11.26
CA GLU A 84 -10.69 1.69 11.40
C GLU A 84 -9.18 1.92 11.28
N ALA A 85 -8.38 1.10 11.95
CA ALA A 85 -6.92 1.14 11.86
C ALA A 85 -6.45 0.74 10.45
N ALA A 86 -7.07 -0.29 9.86
CA ALA A 86 -6.78 -0.74 8.50
C ALA A 86 -7.03 0.37 7.48
N GLN A 87 -8.18 1.03 7.54
CA GLN A 87 -8.52 2.13 6.64
C GLN A 87 -7.54 3.30 6.82
N THR A 88 -7.26 3.69 8.06
CA THR A 88 -6.34 4.81 8.34
C THR A 88 -4.95 4.55 7.76
N ALA A 89 -4.41 3.33 7.96
CA ALA A 89 -3.13 2.94 7.41
C ALA A 89 -3.15 2.89 5.86
N ALA A 90 -4.21 2.36 5.25
CA ALA A 90 -4.33 2.31 3.80
C ALA A 90 -4.49 3.70 3.15
N GLU A 91 -5.21 4.63 3.79
CA GLU A 91 -5.30 6.04 3.38
C GLU A 91 -3.92 6.71 3.43
N LEU A 92 -3.15 6.50 4.51
CA LEU A 92 -1.78 7.00 4.63
C LEU A 92 -0.86 6.42 3.56
N ALA A 93 -0.97 5.12 3.26
CA ALA A 93 -0.19 4.51 2.19
C ALA A 93 -0.44 5.19 0.83
N CYS A 94 -1.70 5.45 0.50
CA CYS A 94 -2.08 6.15 -0.74
C CYS A 94 -1.59 7.60 -0.77
N LEU A 95 -1.60 8.29 0.38
CA LEU A 95 -1.12 9.67 0.47
C LEU A 95 0.41 9.77 0.33
N LEU A 96 1.14 8.81 0.92
CA LEU A 96 2.59 8.81 0.97
C LEU A 96 3.23 8.30 -0.33
N ASP A 97 2.54 7.41 -1.05
CA ASP A 97 2.96 6.95 -2.38
C ASP A 97 1.77 6.95 -3.35
N PRO A 98 1.42 8.13 -3.91
CA PRO A 98 0.29 8.24 -4.82
C PRO A 98 0.42 7.32 -6.03
N ASP A 99 1.64 7.01 -6.48
CA ASP A 99 1.89 6.18 -7.67
C ASP A 99 1.77 4.66 -7.39
N ASP A 100 1.65 4.24 -6.14
CA ASP A 100 1.43 2.82 -5.80
C ASP A 100 -0.03 2.43 -6.01
N LEU A 101 -0.35 1.98 -7.23
CA LEU A 101 -1.67 1.45 -7.58
C LEU A 101 -2.15 0.34 -6.65
N ARG A 102 -1.24 -0.43 -6.04
CA ARG A 102 -1.62 -1.53 -5.14
C ARG A 102 -2.06 -1.01 -3.79
N ALA A 103 -1.51 0.11 -3.34
CA ALA A 103 -2.00 0.78 -2.13
C ALA A 103 -3.46 1.20 -2.32
N ARG A 104 -3.81 1.68 -3.53
CA ARG A 104 -5.18 2.01 -3.91
C ARG A 104 -6.09 0.77 -3.91
N ASP A 105 -5.65 -0.31 -4.54
CA ASP A 105 -6.38 -1.58 -4.55
C ASP A 105 -6.61 -2.12 -3.13
N ASN A 106 -5.60 -2.02 -2.26
CA ASN A 106 -5.69 -2.45 -0.87
C ASN A 106 -6.68 -1.61 -0.07
N LEU A 107 -6.67 -0.27 -0.24
CA LEU A 107 -7.66 0.60 0.38
C LEU A 107 -9.09 0.20 -0.04
N LEU A 108 -9.33 -0.06 -1.31
CA LEU A 108 -10.65 -0.48 -1.80
C LEU A 108 -11.08 -1.83 -1.24
N ALA A 109 -10.16 -2.79 -1.16
CA ALA A 109 -10.42 -4.08 -0.55
C ALA A 109 -10.81 -3.91 0.93
N ILE A 110 -10.08 -3.08 1.68
CA ILE A 110 -10.38 -2.77 3.09
C ILE A 110 -11.76 -2.13 3.23
N LEU A 111 -12.08 -1.14 2.39
CA LEU A 111 -13.39 -0.48 2.42
C LEU A 111 -14.52 -1.46 2.11
N ASN A 112 -14.34 -2.34 1.12
CA ASN A 112 -15.33 -3.35 0.75
C ASN A 112 -15.56 -4.37 1.88
N ASN A 113 -14.47 -4.87 2.48
CA ASN A 113 -14.56 -5.86 3.54
C ASN A 113 -15.21 -5.27 4.79
N ARG A 114 -14.78 -4.07 5.19
CA ARG A 114 -15.43 -3.30 6.26
C ARG A 114 -16.91 -3.09 5.99
N HIS A 115 -17.26 -2.75 4.76
CA HIS A 115 -18.65 -2.54 4.39
C HIS A 115 -19.48 -3.82 4.55
N THR A 116 -18.97 -4.95 4.07
CA THR A 116 -19.62 -6.25 4.20
C THR A 116 -19.87 -6.59 5.68
N ASP A 117 -18.90 -6.30 6.54
CA ASP A 117 -19.00 -6.45 7.99
C ASP A 117 -20.08 -5.53 8.58
N MET A 118 -20.12 -4.26 8.17
CA MET A 118 -21.15 -3.31 8.61
C MET A 118 -22.57 -3.67 8.14
N LEU A 119 -22.74 -4.30 6.98
CA LEU A 119 -24.04 -4.81 6.53
C LEU A 119 -24.53 -5.97 7.40
N GLN A 120 -23.62 -6.84 7.84
CA GLN A 120 -23.95 -7.90 8.79
C GLN A 120 -24.37 -7.33 10.16
N GLU A 121 -23.87 -6.15 10.51
CA GLU A 121 -24.22 -5.43 11.75
C GLU A 121 -25.42 -4.45 11.63
N ASP A 122 -26.18 -4.46 10.51
CA ASP A 122 -27.29 -3.52 10.23
C ASP A 122 -26.88 -2.02 10.17
N ARG A 123 -25.62 -1.72 9.85
CA ARG A 123 -25.04 -0.35 9.82
C ARG A 123 -24.89 0.24 8.40
N ALA A 124 -25.76 -0.14 7.46
CA ALA A 124 -25.64 0.21 6.03
C ALA A 124 -25.43 1.71 5.73
N ARG A 125 -26.21 2.60 6.36
CA ARG A 125 -26.13 4.06 6.14
C ARG A 125 -24.77 4.67 6.54
N ALA A 126 -24.15 4.15 7.61
CA ALA A 126 -22.87 4.65 8.08
C ALA A 126 -21.70 4.21 7.16
N ALA A 127 -21.84 3.06 6.49
CA ALA A 127 -20.83 2.57 5.56
C ALA A 127 -20.78 3.44 4.29
N GLU A 128 -21.94 3.76 3.73
CA GLU A 128 -22.07 4.59 2.53
C GLU A 128 -21.51 6.00 2.74
N GLN A 129 -21.88 6.68 3.84
CA GLN A 129 -21.37 8.01 4.17
C GLN A 129 -19.84 8.04 4.24
N ARG A 130 -19.24 6.98 4.81
CA ARG A 130 -17.78 6.85 4.89
C ARG A 130 -17.15 6.59 3.52
N LEU A 131 -17.74 5.74 2.69
CA LEU A 131 -17.23 5.47 1.35
C LEU A 131 -17.18 6.75 0.50
N GLN A 132 -18.24 7.58 0.58
CA GLN A 132 -18.30 8.89 -0.06
C GLN A 132 -17.26 9.87 0.51
N ALA A 133 -17.07 9.89 1.83
CA ALA A 133 -16.05 10.72 2.47
C ALA A 133 -14.61 10.32 2.06
N THR A 134 -14.32 9.03 1.88
CA THR A 134 -13.02 8.59 1.38
C THR A 134 -12.83 8.97 -0.08
N LYS A 135 -13.87 8.85 -0.93
CA LYS A 135 -13.83 9.30 -2.33
C LYS A 135 -13.50 10.79 -2.43
N SER A 136 -14.06 11.64 -1.57
CA SER A 136 -13.80 13.08 -1.58
C SER A 136 -12.43 13.48 -1.04
N ARG A 137 -11.87 12.73 -0.07
CA ARG A 137 -10.55 13.00 0.52
C ARG A 137 -9.38 12.58 -0.36
N LEU A 138 -9.62 11.75 -1.37
CA LEU A 138 -8.60 11.21 -2.26
C LEU A 138 -8.87 11.56 -3.74
N PRO A 139 -8.96 12.86 -4.10
CA PRO A 139 -9.21 13.27 -5.47
C PRO A 139 -8.02 12.85 -6.36
N GLY A 140 -8.32 12.24 -7.52
CA GLY A 140 -7.29 11.83 -8.50
C GLY A 140 -6.74 10.42 -8.32
N LEU A 141 -7.20 9.64 -7.33
CA LEU A 141 -6.78 8.24 -7.17
C LEU A 141 -7.26 7.30 -8.30
N GLY A 142 -8.04 7.81 -9.26
CA GLY A 142 -8.69 7.00 -10.29
C GLY A 142 -9.53 5.94 -9.61
N TRP A 143 -10.62 6.37 -8.95
CA TRP A 143 -11.58 5.49 -8.28
C TRP A 143 -11.89 4.31 -9.22
N PRO A 144 -11.37 3.10 -8.94
CA PRO A 144 -11.43 2.03 -9.91
C PRO A 144 -12.88 1.68 -10.21
N GLN A 145 -13.13 1.08 -11.36
CA GLN A 145 -14.46 0.55 -11.73
C GLN A 145 -15.09 -0.26 -10.60
N ARG A 146 -14.25 -0.93 -9.79
CA ARG A 146 -14.65 -1.69 -8.60
C ARG A 146 -15.25 -0.81 -7.50
N GLY A 147 -14.72 0.40 -7.27
CA GLY A 147 -15.29 1.36 -6.33
C GLY A 147 -16.60 1.97 -6.83
N GLU A 148 -16.72 2.28 -8.12
CA GLU A 148 -18.00 2.77 -8.71
C GLU A 148 -19.06 1.66 -8.63
N LYS A 149 -18.67 0.42 -8.94
CA LYS A 149 -19.54 -0.75 -8.80
C LYS A 149 -20.06 -0.91 -7.37
N LEU A 150 -19.19 -0.76 -6.37
CA LEU A 150 -19.61 -0.81 -4.96
C LEU A 150 -20.65 0.26 -4.64
N LEU A 151 -20.40 1.51 -5.03
CA LEU A 151 -21.37 2.60 -4.84
C LEU A 151 -22.72 2.30 -5.51
N ASN A 152 -22.70 1.78 -6.74
CA ASN A 152 -23.92 1.43 -7.46
C ASN A 152 -24.69 0.28 -6.79
N GLU A 153 -23.99 -0.75 -6.26
CA GLU A 153 -24.63 -1.86 -5.53
C GLU A 153 -25.40 -1.38 -4.28
N PHE A 154 -25.01 -0.26 -3.66
CA PHE A 154 -25.78 0.35 -2.58
C PHE A 154 -27.09 0.98 -3.04
N ASP A 155 -27.06 1.72 -4.14
CA ASP A 155 -28.23 2.41 -4.66
C ASP A 155 -29.31 1.38 -5.04
N THR A 156 -28.92 0.26 -5.63
CA THR A 156 -29.84 -0.86 -5.91
C THR A 156 -30.37 -1.52 -4.63
N ALA A 157 -29.54 -1.68 -3.59
CA ALA A 157 -29.99 -2.29 -2.32
C ALA A 157 -31.00 -1.42 -1.55
N LYS A 158 -30.99 -0.10 -1.74
CA LYS A 158 -31.99 0.82 -1.16
C LYS A 158 -33.32 0.82 -1.90
N HIS A 159 -33.32 0.42 -3.16
CA HIS A 159 -34.48 0.42 -4.04
C HIS A 159 -34.62 -0.95 -4.73
N PRO A 160 -34.89 -2.03 -3.97
CA PRO A 160 -35.20 -3.31 -4.58
C PRO A 160 -36.51 -3.16 -5.39
N GLU A 161 -36.46 -3.52 -6.67
CA GLU A 161 -37.67 -3.67 -7.50
C GLU A 161 -38.64 -4.71 -6.92
#